data_AF-A0AA36G4R8-F1
#
_entry.id   AF-A0AA36G4R8-F1
#
_cell.length_a   1.000
_cell.length_b   1.000
_cell.length_c   1.000
_cell.angle_alpha   90.00
_cell.angle_beta   90.00
_cell.angle_gamma   90.00
#
_symmetry.space_group_name_H-M   'P 1'
#
loop_
_entity.id
_entity.type
_entity.pdbx_description
1 polymer ?
#
loop_
_entity_poly.entity_id
_entity_poly.type
_entity_poly.pdbx_seq_one_letter_code
_entity_poly.pdbx_strand_id
1 'polypeptide(L)'
;MRPKASFLVAQHRHFCTRAPSLPFVCDLHETLTGLQLKGAEEAAHRYRESLYVRNNSALAVIVGKLLGVPSRNIEQPWRASDVYEKEEMACLHTSQCLTQDMINGFIVNSKAFLKIWVWKLYQRWFPNTSETCQSGDTPNVMILILIDGIANDARKIPYVKVYSENKALSNYLKNVEIEIFNSLVQNWEMPRVLEHLIDDLGYYMREFNLHGGEHKDHSVPEWARQLFILCAALVVFALIIEWYVVRRKLAIKKSASGIKITVGKSKTHMMF
;
A
#
# COMPACT_ATOMS: atom_id res chain seq x y z
N MET A 1 -4.01 -38.55 14.98
CA MET A 1 -5.30 -37.86 14.80
C MET A 1 -5.02 -36.43 14.37
N ARG A 2 -5.40 -36.04 13.14
CA ARG A 2 -5.11 -34.71 12.58
C ARG A 2 -5.97 -33.66 13.30
N PRO A 3 -5.40 -32.59 13.88
CA PRO A 3 -6.21 -31.52 14.43
C PRO A 3 -6.84 -30.73 13.27
N LYS A 4 -8.15 -30.58 13.35
CA LYS A 4 -9.01 -29.84 12.42
C LYS A 4 -8.60 -28.36 12.39
N ALA A 5 -7.98 -27.92 11.31
CA ALA A 5 -7.72 -26.50 11.04
C ALA A 5 -9.00 -25.63 11.03
N SER A 6 -10.17 -26.25 10.87
CA SER A 6 -11.49 -25.59 10.95
C SER A 6 -11.94 -25.24 12.38
N PHE A 7 -11.31 -25.80 13.42
CA PHE A 7 -11.77 -25.63 14.81
C PHE A 7 -11.30 -24.32 15.47
N LEU A 8 -10.19 -23.72 15.00
CA LEU A 8 -9.58 -22.52 15.63
C LEU A 8 -10.07 -21.19 15.04
N VAL A 9 -10.43 -21.14 13.75
CA VAL A 9 -11.04 -19.94 13.15
C VAL A 9 -12.43 -19.67 13.75
N ALA A 10 -13.16 -20.73 14.13
CA ALA A 10 -14.47 -20.63 14.78
C ALA A 10 -14.40 -20.00 16.18
N GLN A 11 -13.33 -20.24 16.96
CA GLN A 11 -13.18 -19.67 18.31
C GLN A 11 -12.84 -18.17 18.28
N HIS A 12 -12.01 -17.67 17.36
CA HIS A 12 -11.82 -16.21 17.22
C HIS A 12 -13.00 -15.50 16.53
N ARG A 13 -13.79 -16.22 15.72
CA ARG A 13 -15.08 -15.73 15.23
C ARG A 13 -16.11 -15.57 16.36
N HIS A 14 -15.96 -16.23 17.51
CA HIS A 14 -16.87 -16.08 18.65
C HIS A 14 -16.62 -14.83 19.49
N PHE A 15 -15.40 -14.26 19.49
CA PHE A 15 -15.07 -13.01 20.19
C PHE A 15 -15.33 -11.75 19.37
N CYS A 16 -15.76 -11.95 18.13
CA CYS A 16 -15.82 -10.92 17.11
C CYS A 16 -17.28 -10.63 16.75
N THR A 17 -17.75 -9.41 17.03
CA THR A 17 -19.05 -8.96 16.55
C THR A 17 -18.92 -8.56 15.10
N ARG A 18 -19.66 -9.23 14.22
CA ARG A 18 -19.66 -8.95 12.78
C ARG A 18 -20.84 -8.06 12.43
N ALA A 19 -20.57 -6.99 11.68
CA ALA A 19 -21.61 -6.29 10.96
C ALA A 19 -22.17 -7.24 9.87
N PRO A 20 -23.48 -7.53 9.83
CA PRO A 20 -24.06 -8.44 8.85
C PRO A 20 -23.78 -8.02 7.39
N SER A 21 -23.69 -6.72 7.16
CA SER A 21 -23.44 -6.10 5.86
C SER A 21 -21.96 -6.07 5.46
N LEU A 22 -21.04 -6.19 6.41
CA LEU A 22 -19.58 -6.20 6.18
C LEU A 22 -18.95 -7.44 6.86
N PRO A 23 -19.09 -8.64 6.27
CA PRO A 23 -18.70 -9.90 6.92
C PRO A 23 -17.18 -10.08 7.10
N PHE A 24 -16.38 -9.22 6.45
CA PHE A 24 -14.92 -9.15 6.60
C PHE A 24 -14.47 -8.18 7.69
N VAL A 25 -15.38 -7.38 8.27
CA VAL A 25 -15.09 -6.48 9.38
C VAL A 25 -15.38 -7.21 10.69
N CYS A 26 -14.41 -7.17 11.58
CA CYS A 26 -14.44 -7.78 12.89
C CYS A 26 -14.33 -6.69 13.96
N ASP A 27 -15.39 -6.50 14.74
CA ASP A 27 -15.42 -5.52 15.82
C ASP A 27 -15.29 -6.24 17.16
N LEU A 28 -14.13 -6.10 17.80
CA LEU A 28 -13.81 -6.78 19.05
C LEU A 28 -14.55 -6.18 20.26
N HIS A 29 -14.95 -4.91 20.16
CA HIS A 29 -15.44 -4.13 21.30
C HIS A 29 -16.82 -3.53 21.05
N GLU A 30 -17.55 -4.02 20.04
CA GLU A 30 -18.90 -3.56 19.68
C GLU A 30 -18.96 -2.03 19.47
N THR A 31 -17.86 -1.45 19.00
CA THR A 31 -17.71 -0.02 18.71
C THR A 31 -18.54 0.45 17.52
N LEU A 32 -18.85 -0.47 16.60
CA LEU A 32 -19.62 -0.22 15.40
C LEU A 32 -21.11 -0.55 15.59
N THR A 33 -21.46 -1.19 16.71
CA THR A 33 -22.84 -1.58 17.01
C THR A 33 -23.72 -0.33 17.15
N GLY A 34 -24.75 -0.23 16.31
CA GLY A 34 -25.68 0.91 16.29
C GLY A 34 -25.24 2.09 15.43
N LEU A 35 -24.06 2.04 14.80
CA LEU A 35 -23.63 3.04 13.81
C LEU A 35 -24.17 2.69 12.41
N GLN A 36 -24.49 3.72 11.62
CA GLN A 36 -24.88 3.52 10.22
C GLN A 36 -23.63 3.38 9.35
N LEU A 37 -23.44 2.21 8.73
CA LEU A 37 -22.27 1.89 7.91
C LEU A 37 -22.55 2.01 6.40
N LYS A 38 -23.58 2.77 6.01
CA LYS A 38 -24.07 2.82 4.62
C LYS A 38 -22.97 3.14 3.59
N GLY A 39 -22.11 4.11 3.86
CA GLY A 39 -21.00 4.46 2.96
C GLY A 39 -20.00 3.31 2.79
N ALA A 40 -19.64 2.65 3.89
CA ALA A 40 -18.76 1.47 3.89
C ALA A 40 -19.40 0.27 3.15
N GLU A 41 -20.71 0.09 3.27
CA GLU A 41 -21.47 -0.93 2.54
C GLU A 41 -21.51 -0.66 1.03
N GLU A 42 -21.75 0.58 0.63
CA GLU A 42 -21.73 1.01 -0.78
C GLU A 42 -20.33 0.85 -1.40
N ALA A 43 -19.28 1.22 -0.67
CA ALA A 43 -17.89 0.99 -1.08
C ALA A 43 -17.59 -0.52 -1.22
N ALA A 44 -18.01 -1.34 -0.24
CA ALA A 44 -17.81 -2.80 -0.30
C ALA A 44 -18.56 -3.43 -1.49
N HIS A 45 -19.76 -2.93 -1.81
CA HIS A 45 -20.52 -3.36 -2.97
C HIS A 45 -19.81 -2.98 -4.28
N ARG A 46 -19.26 -1.75 -4.37
CA ARG A 46 -18.54 -1.25 -5.55
C ARG A 46 -17.35 -2.14 -5.94
N TYR A 47 -16.61 -2.65 -4.97
CA TYR A 47 -15.42 -3.49 -5.21
C TYR A 47 -15.62 -4.98 -4.88
N ARG A 48 -16.86 -5.46 -4.87
CA ARG A 48 -17.19 -6.85 -4.49
C ARG A 48 -16.32 -7.89 -5.22
N GLU A 49 -16.11 -7.72 -6.52
CA GLU A 49 -15.31 -8.66 -7.33
C GLU A 49 -13.82 -8.69 -6.95
N SER A 50 -13.31 -7.59 -6.38
CA SER A 50 -11.91 -7.48 -5.97
C SER A 50 -11.71 -7.87 -4.51
N LEU A 51 -12.72 -7.63 -3.66
CA LEU A 51 -12.70 -7.95 -2.24
C LEU A 51 -13.04 -9.41 -1.93
N TYR A 52 -13.67 -10.13 -2.87
CA TYR A 52 -14.06 -11.53 -2.72
C TYR A 52 -13.41 -12.41 -3.79
N VAL A 53 -12.62 -13.39 -3.36
CA VAL A 53 -12.01 -14.40 -4.23
C VAL A 53 -12.66 -15.74 -3.93
N ARG A 54 -13.33 -16.34 -4.93
CA ARG A 54 -14.01 -17.65 -4.80
C ARG A 54 -14.95 -17.72 -3.58
N ASN A 55 -15.77 -16.68 -3.39
CA ASN A 55 -16.71 -16.52 -2.26
C ASN A 55 -16.07 -16.35 -0.87
N ASN A 56 -14.74 -16.37 -0.76
CA ASN A 56 -14.05 -15.99 0.46
C ASN A 56 -13.63 -14.52 0.37
N SER A 57 -13.77 -13.78 1.48
CA SER A 57 -13.23 -12.42 1.55
C SER A 57 -11.71 -12.49 1.45
N ALA A 58 -11.12 -11.72 0.53
CA ALA A 58 -9.68 -11.48 0.47
C ALA A 58 -9.26 -10.35 1.43
N LEU A 59 -10.21 -9.61 1.97
CA LEU A 59 -10.00 -8.60 3.01
C LEU A 59 -10.41 -9.13 4.39
N ALA A 60 -9.70 -8.70 5.43
CA ALA A 60 -10.08 -8.83 6.83
C ALA A 60 -9.72 -7.54 7.57
N VAL A 61 -10.69 -6.89 8.20
CA VAL A 61 -10.49 -5.66 8.98
C VAL A 61 -10.85 -5.94 10.42
N ILE A 62 -9.94 -5.65 11.35
CA ILE A 62 -10.14 -5.84 12.78
C ILE A 62 -10.11 -4.48 13.43
N VAL A 63 -11.22 -4.13 14.07
CA VAL A 63 -11.39 -2.90 14.83
C VAL A 63 -11.47 -3.27 16.30
N GLY A 64 -10.67 -2.62 17.13
CA GLY A 64 -10.70 -2.81 18.56
C GLY A 64 -10.11 -1.65 19.34
N LYS A 65 -10.14 -1.78 20.67
CA LYS A 65 -9.56 -0.84 21.61
C LYS A 65 -8.25 -1.35 22.22
N LEU A 66 -7.33 -0.42 22.46
CA LEU A 66 -6.12 -0.64 23.24
C LEU A 66 -6.35 -0.09 24.65
N LEU A 67 -6.86 -0.89 25.59
CA LEU A 67 -7.06 -0.49 26.98
C LEU A 67 -6.67 -1.65 27.91
N GLY A 68 -6.04 -1.36 29.05
CA GLY A 68 -5.57 -2.36 30.05
C GLY A 68 -6.69 -2.95 30.92
N VAL A 69 -7.78 -3.41 30.31
CA VAL A 69 -8.91 -4.06 31.02
C VAL A 69 -9.09 -5.50 30.51
N PRO A 70 -9.06 -6.53 31.37
CA PRO A 70 -8.58 -7.86 31.02
C PRO A 70 -9.58 -8.82 30.35
N SER A 71 -10.66 -8.33 29.70
CA SER A 71 -11.75 -9.23 29.28
C SER A 71 -11.93 -9.39 27.76
N ARG A 72 -11.42 -8.46 26.95
CA ARG A 72 -11.57 -8.45 25.47
C ARG A 72 -10.42 -7.73 24.74
N ASN A 73 -9.29 -7.49 25.42
CA ASN A 73 -8.24 -6.59 24.92
C ASN A 73 -7.04 -7.34 24.34
N ILE A 74 -6.45 -6.79 23.28
CA ILE A 74 -5.17 -7.26 22.76
C ILE A 74 -4.08 -6.71 23.69
N GLU A 75 -3.81 -7.44 24.77
CA GLU A 75 -2.79 -7.08 25.75
C GLU A 75 -1.43 -7.71 25.41
N GLN A 76 -0.36 -6.95 25.56
CA GLN A 76 0.98 -7.52 25.44
C GLN A 76 1.23 -8.48 26.63
N PRO A 77 1.71 -9.70 26.39
CA PRO A 77 2.09 -10.61 27.47
C PRO A 77 3.31 -10.06 28.22
N TRP A 78 3.27 -10.15 29.55
CA TRP A 78 4.35 -9.68 30.41
C TRP A 78 5.43 -10.74 30.59
N ARG A 79 5.07 -12.01 30.40
CA ARG A 79 5.96 -13.16 30.49
C ARG A 79 5.77 -14.10 29.31
N ALA A 80 6.83 -14.86 29.00
CA ALA A 80 6.78 -15.87 27.94
C ALA A 80 5.79 -17.00 28.25
N SER A 81 5.56 -17.30 29.54
CA SER A 81 4.55 -18.26 29.99
C SER A 81 3.12 -17.83 29.63
N ASP A 82 2.82 -16.53 29.72
CA ASP A 82 1.48 -15.98 29.44
C ASP A 82 1.05 -16.26 27.99
N VAL A 83 2.03 -16.37 27.08
CA VAL A 83 1.81 -16.70 25.66
C VAL A 83 1.24 -18.10 25.49
N TYR A 84 1.53 -19.02 26.41
CA TYR A 84 1.11 -20.44 26.36
C TYR A 84 0.01 -20.78 27.38
N GLU A 85 -0.26 -19.88 28.32
CA GLU A 85 -1.27 -20.11 29.38
C GLU A 85 -2.59 -19.38 29.09
N LYS A 86 -2.54 -18.19 28.47
CA LYS A 86 -3.74 -17.40 28.21
C LYS A 86 -4.45 -17.85 26.93
N GLU A 87 -5.75 -18.13 27.01
CA GLU A 87 -6.59 -18.47 25.87
C GLU A 87 -6.68 -17.34 24.83
N GLU A 88 -6.61 -16.08 25.26
CA GLU A 88 -6.59 -14.90 24.37
C GLU A 88 -5.36 -14.90 23.44
N MET A 89 -4.27 -15.53 23.90
CA MET A 89 -3.05 -15.70 23.13
C MET A 89 -3.08 -16.93 22.23
N ALA A 90 -4.16 -17.72 22.19
CA ALA A 90 -4.25 -18.97 21.43
C ALA A 90 -3.88 -18.83 19.94
N CYS A 91 -3.94 -17.61 19.37
CA CYS A 91 -3.41 -17.29 18.04
C CYS A 91 -1.89 -17.55 17.89
N LEU A 92 -1.14 -17.42 18.98
CA LEU A 92 0.31 -17.57 19.06
C LEU A 92 0.74 -19.00 19.47
N HIS A 93 -0.07 -19.72 20.25
CA HIS A 93 0.31 -21.02 20.87
C HIS A 93 0.76 -22.12 19.90
N THR A 94 0.04 -22.30 18.80
CA THR A 94 0.13 -23.51 17.96
C THR A 94 1.00 -23.35 16.71
N SER A 95 1.82 -22.29 16.65
CA SER A 95 2.63 -22.02 15.47
C SER A 95 4.03 -22.65 15.60
N GLN A 96 4.37 -23.58 14.69
CA GLN A 96 5.70 -24.20 14.60
C GLN A 96 6.84 -23.22 14.30
N CYS A 97 6.53 -21.95 14.00
CA CYS A 97 7.49 -20.95 13.54
C CYS A 97 7.70 -19.78 14.51
N LEU A 98 7.26 -19.89 15.77
CA LEU A 98 7.57 -18.90 16.80
C LEU A 98 8.82 -19.36 17.54
N THR A 99 9.93 -18.65 17.32
CA THR A 99 11.17 -18.89 18.08
C THR A 99 11.10 -18.20 19.44
N GLN A 100 11.86 -18.71 20.40
CA GLN A 100 11.93 -18.14 21.75
C GLN A 100 12.47 -16.69 21.74
N ASP A 101 13.32 -16.36 20.77
CA ASP A 101 13.82 -15.00 20.55
C ASP A 101 12.72 -14.04 20.08
N MET A 102 11.79 -14.50 19.23
CA MET A 102 10.61 -13.71 18.85
C MET A 102 9.72 -13.44 20.07
N ILE A 103 9.55 -14.44 20.94
CA ILE A 103 8.77 -14.33 22.18
C ILE A 103 9.39 -13.31 23.12
N ASN A 104 10.69 -13.39 23.35
CA ASN A 104 11.40 -12.42 24.17
C ASN A 104 11.35 -11.01 23.55
N GLY A 105 11.46 -10.90 22.23
CA GLY A 105 11.39 -9.63 21.52
C GLY A 105 10.02 -8.93 21.63
N PHE A 106 8.92 -9.69 21.63
CA PHE A 106 7.59 -9.10 21.74
C PHE A 106 7.13 -8.85 23.18
N ILE A 107 7.72 -9.47 24.19
CA ILE A 107 7.46 -9.11 25.60
C ILE A 107 8.01 -7.71 25.90
N VAL A 108 9.08 -7.31 25.23
CA VAL A 108 9.75 -6.02 25.44
C VAL A 108 9.13 -4.90 24.59
N ASN A 109 8.56 -5.22 23.43
CA ASN A 109 8.08 -4.21 22.47
C ASN A 109 6.66 -4.50 21.97
N SER A 110 5.72 -3.63 22.34
CA SER A 110 4.30 -3.74 21.97
C SER A 110 4.07 -3.64 20.45
N LYS A 111 4.88 -2.86 19.72
CA LYS A 111 4.80 -2.79 18.25
C LYS A 111 5.27 -4.09 17.60
N ALA A 112 6.29 -4.73 18.17
CA ALA A 112 6.76 -6.03 17.71
C ALA A 112 5.71 -7.12 17.99
N PHE A 113 5.08 -7.08 19.16
CA PHE A 113 3.94 -7.93 19.51
C PHE A 113 2.80 -7.81 18.51
N LEU A 114 2.29 -6.60 18.28
CA LEU A 114 1.17 -6.38 17.38
C LEU A 114 1.49 -6.81 15.94
N LYS A 115 2.71 -6.58 15.46
CA LYS A 115 3.15 -7.04 14.14
C LYS A 115 3.11 -8.58 14.03
N ILE A 116 3.61 -9.29 15.03
CA ILE A 116 3.64 -10.76 15.05
C ILE A 116 2.22 -11.30 15.21
N TRP A 117 1.42 -10.69 16.08
CA TRP A 117 0.03 -11.06 16.31
C TRP A 117 -0.81 -10.95 15.02
N VAL A 118 -0.72 -9.83 14.31
CA VAL A 118 -1.39 -9.62 13.01
C VAL A 118 -0.92 -10.64 11.98
N TRP A 119 0.39 -10.90 11.91
CA TRP A 119 0.93 -11.91 10.99
C TRP A 119 0.34 -13.30 11.27
N LYS A 120 0.33 -13.73 12.54
CA LYS A 120 -0.20 -15.05 12.90
C LYS A 120 -1.71 -15.14 12.70
N LEU A 121 -2.42 -14.05 12.95
CA LEU A 121 -3.84 -13.99 12.68
C LEU A 121 -4.14 -14.07 11.18
N TYR A 122 -3.35 -13.39 10.35
CA TYR A 122 -3.43 -13.48 8.89
C TYR A 122 -3.30 -14.92 8.41
N GLN A 123 -2.28 -15.66 8.86
CA GLN A 123 -2.06 -17.05 8.44
C GLN A 123 -3.23 -17.99 8.78
N ARG A 124 -3.96 -17.68 9.87
CA ARG A 124 -5.14 -18.46 10.28
C ARG A 124 -6.41 -18.03 9.55
N TRP A 125 -6.55 -16.73 9.29
CA TRP A 125 -7.72 -16.16 8.63
C TRP A 125 -7.74 -16.49 7.13
N PHE A 126 -6.57 -16.47 6.50
CA PHE A 126 -6.33 -16.86 5.13
C PHE A 126 -5.46 -18.12 5.12
N PRO A 127 -6.04 -19.31 5.34
CA PRO A 127 -5.27 -20.55 5.32
C PRO A 127 -4.63 -20.71 3.93
N ASN A 128 -3.30 -20.69 3.89
CA ASN A 128 -2.55 -20.94 2.66
C ASN A 128 -2.92 -22.35 2.15
N THR A 129 -3.44 -22.42 0.93
CA THR A 129 -3.70 -23.69 0.23
C THR A 129 -2.41 -24.42 -0.17
N SER A 130 -1.24 -23.80 -0.01
CA SER A 130 0.07 -24.41 -0.23
C SER A 130 0.75 -24.75 1.10
N GLU A 131 1.11 -26.01 1.29
CA GLU A 131 1.93 -26.50 2.42
C GLU A 131 3.35 -25.94 2.43
N THR A 132 3.74 -25.21 1.38
CA THR A 132 4.99 -24.46 1.29
C THR A 132 4.72 -22.99 1.58
N CYS A 133 5.57 -22.37 2.40
CA CYS A 133 5.54 -20.96 2.83
C CYS A 133 5.74 -19.93 1.69
N GLN A 134 5.28 -20.22 0.47
CA GLN A 134 5.35 -19.36 -0.70
C GLN A 134 3.95 -19.06 -1.21
N SER A 135 3.33 -18.08 -0.56
CA SER A 135 1.98 -17.56 -0.79
C SER A 135 2.07 -16.25 -1.57
N GLY A 136 2.66 -16.32 -2.76
CA GLY A 136 2.92 -15.14 -3.60
C GLY A 136 1.69 -14.62 -4.35
N ASP A 137 0.69 -15.47 -4.62
CA ASP A 137 -0.29 -15.16 -5.67
C ASP A 137 -1.65 -14.67 -5.17
N THR A 138 -1.92 -14.72 -3.87
CA THR A 138 -3.24 -14.33 -3.34
C THR A 138 -3.23 -12.87 -2.87
N PRO A 139 -4.19 -12.03 -3.31
CA PRO A 139 -4.29 -10.62 -2.92
C PRO A 139 -4.92 -10.46 -1.52
N ASN A 140 -4.58 -11.33 -0.56
CA ASN A 140 -5.17 -11.29 0.76
C ASN A 140 -4.57 -10.15 1.58
N VAL A 141 -5.41 -9.43 2.30
CA VAL A 141 -5.04 -8.27 3.14
C VAL A 141 -5.71 -8.37 4.50
N MET A 142 -4.91 -8.24 5.56
CA MET A 142 -5.38 -8.09 6.93
C MET A 142 -5.04 -6.71 7.47
N ILE A 143 -6.00 -6.10 8.16
CA ILE A 143 -5.87 -4.76 8.72
C ILE A 143 -6.24 -4.81 10.18
N LEU A 144 -5.37 -4.25 11.01
CA LEU A 144 -5.61 -4.05 12.42
C LEU A 144 -5.70 -2.55 12.70
N ILE A 145 -6.83 -2.13 13.25
CA ILE A 145 -7.09 -0.77 13.73
C ILE A 145 -7.36 -0.87 15.23
N LEU A 146 -6.43 -0.37 16.03
CA LEU A 146 -6.60 -0.22 17.47
C LEU A 146 -6.73 1.25 17.82
N ILE A 147 -7.78 1.57 18.56
CA ILE A 147 -8.05 2.92 19.04
C ILE A 147 -7.91 2.87 20.56
N ASP A 148 -6.95 3.61 21.10
CA ASP A 148 -6.89 3.76 22.55
C ASP A 148 -8.05 4.69 22.99
N GLY A 149 -8.93 4.21 23.89
CA GLY A 149 -10.03 4.99 24.49
C GLY A 149 -11.36 5.16 23.74
N ILE A 150 -12.13 6.18 24.17
CA ILE A 150 -13.38 6.64 23.55
C ILE A 150 -13.02 7.45 22.30
N ALA A 151 -13.73 7.23 21.19
CA ALA A 151 -13.58 8.02 19.96
C ALA A 151 -13.64 9.53 20.28
N ASN A 152 -12.74 10.33 19.70
CA ASN A 152 -12.58 11.80 19.84
C ASN A 152 -11.64 12.35 20.95
N ASP A 153 -10.72 11.56 21.51
CA ASP A 153 -9.70 12.06 22.45
C ASP A 153 -8.33 12.25 21.76
N ALA A 154 -7.93 13.51 21.60
CA ALA A 154 -6.72 13.96 20.90
C ALA A 154 -5.39 13.51 21.54
N ARG A 155 -5.42 12.86 22.71
CA ARG A 155 -4.22 12.37 23.40
C ARG A 155 -3.89 10.90 23.07
N LYS A 156 -4.73 10.23 22.29
CA LYS A 156 -4.57 8.81 21.96
C LYS A 156 -3.93 8.61 20.60
N ILE A 157 -2.98 7.68 20.55
CA ILE A 157 -2.26 7.33 19.35
C ILE A 157 -2.95 6.11 18.75
N PRO A 158 -3.66 6.23 17.63
CA PRO A 158 -4.24 5.08 16.96
C PRO A 158 -3.10 4.17 16.47
N TYR A 159 -3.29 2.85 16.55
CA TYR A 159 -2.39 1.89 15.93
C TYR A 159 -3.08 1.29 14.72
N VAL A 160 -2.54 1.58 13.54
CA VAL A 160 -2.99 1.00 12.27
C VAL A 160 -1.88 0.14 11.71
N LYS A 161 -2.20 -1.10 11.37
CA LYS A 161 -1.27 -2.00 10.69
C LYS A 161 -1.98 -2.71 9.56
N VAL A 162 -1.44 -2.56 8.36
CA VAL A 162 -1.85 -3.32 7.18
C VAL A 162 -0.82 -4.40 6.89
N TYR A 163 -1.29 -5.62 6.67
CA TYR A 163 -0.46 -6.80 6.42
C TYR A 163 -0.95 -7.58 5.21
N SER A 164 -0.01 -7.94 4.34
CA SER A 164 -0.22 -8.86 3.21
C SER A 164 1.08 -9.63 2.97
N GLU A 165 0.98 -10.90 2.58
CA GLU A 165 2.15 -11.70 2.16
C GLU A 165 2.61 -11.35 0.74
N ASN A 166 1.73 -10.74 -0.08
CA ASN A 166 2.08 -10.32 -1.43
C ASN A 166 2.91 -9.01 -1.40
N LYS A 167 4.18 -9.11 -1.83
CA LYS A 167 5.12 -7.97 -1.82
C LYS A 167 4.73 -6.86 -2.80
N ALA A 168 4.14 -7.20 -3.95
CA ALA A 168 3.72 -6.21 -4.93
C ALA A 168 2.55 -5.37 -4.40
N LEU A 169 1.58 -6.01 -3.75
CA LEU A 169 0.47 -5.32 -3.08
C LEU A 169 0.96 -4.51 -1.86
N SER A 170 1.94 -5.03 -1.11
CA SER A 170 2.46 -4.38 0.11
C SER A 170 2.97 -2.96 -0.10
N ASN A 171 3.41 -2.58 -1.31
CA ASN A 171 3.86 -1.21 -1.58
C ASN A 171 2.70 -0.22 -1.57
N TYR A 172 1.57 -0.57 -2.17
CA TYR A 172 0.35 0.24 -2.19
C TYR A 172 -0.28 0.35 -0.81
N LEU A 173 -0.26 -0.75 -0.04
CA LEU A 173 -0.86 -0.83 1.29
C LEU A 173 -0.20 0.09 2.33
N LYS A 174 1.06 0.49 2.13
CA LYS A 174 1.73 1.46 3.03
C LYS A 174 1.08 2.84 2.96
N ASN A 175 0.63 3.26 1.78
CA ASN A 175 -0.05 4.55 1.63
C ASN A 175 -1.40 4.51 2.34
N VAL A 176 -2.16 3.43 2.16
CA VAL A 176 -3.41 3.19 2.88
C VAL A 176 -3.21 3.21 4.40
N GLU A 177 -2.16 2.54 4.91
CA GLU A 177 -1.84 2.55 6.36
C GLU A 177 -1.63 3.99 6.87
N ILE A 178 -0.93 4.83 6.12
CA ILE A 178 -0.66 6.24 6.47
C ILE A 178 -1.93 7.09 6.39
N GLU A 179 -2.74 6.94 5.35
CA GLU A 179 -3.97 7.72 5.13
C GLU A 179 -5.01 7.43 6.22
N ILE A 180 -5.14 6.17 6.62
CA ILE A 180 -6.07 5.76 7.68
C ILE A 180 -5.57 6.20 9.04
N PHE A 181 -4.27 6.09 9.31
CA PHE A 181 -3.67 6.66 10.51
C PHE A 181 -3.95 8.17 10.60
N ASN A 182 -3.74 8.91 9.51
CA ASN A 182 -3.99 10.35 9.46
C ASN A 182 -5.48 10.68 9.66
N SER A 183 -6.39 9.91 9.07
CA SER A 183 -7.84 10.09 9.22
C SER A 183 -8.28 9.92 10.67
N LEU A 184 -7.72 8.92 11.38
CA LEU A 184 -7.98 8.71 12.80
C LEU A 184 -7.40 9.84 13.66
N VAL A 185 -6.20 10.31 13.36
CA VAL A 185 -5.59 11.47 14.05
C VAL A 185 -6.38 12.76 13.81
N GLN A 186 -7.03 12.89 12.65
CA GLN A 186 -7.95 13.99 12.33
C GLN A 186 -9.34 13.84 12.98
N ASN A 187 -9.56 12.84 13.84
CA ASN A 187 -10.83 12.55 14.49
C ASN A 187 -11.99 12.29 13.52
N TRP A 188 -11.73 11.60 12.40
CA TRP A 188 -12.82 11.11 11.57
C TRP A 188 -13.61 10.02 12.30
N GLU A 189 -14.93 10.01 12.09
CA GLU A 189 -15.80 8.98 12.65
C GLU A 189 -15.50 7.61 12.03
N MET A 190 -15.60 6.53 12.82
CA MET A 190 -15.29 5.18 12.36
C MET A 190 -16.03 4.73 11.09
N PRO A 191 -17.33 5.04 10.90
CA PRO A 191 -18.02 4.70 9.65
C PRO A 191 -17.35 5.33 8.42
N ARG A 192 -16.91 6.59 8.54
CA ARG A 192 -16.21 7.32 7.46
C ARG A 192 -14.80 6.79 7.22
N VAL A 193 -14.09 6.44 8.30
CA VAL A 193 -12.77 5.79 8.19
C VAL A 193 -12.88 4.44 7.49
N LEU A 194 -13.90 3.64 7.83
CA LEU A 194 -14.16 2.36 7.17
C LEU A 194 -14.55 2.52 5.70
N GLU A 195 -15.38 3.52 5.37
CA GLU A 195 -15.71 3.85 3.99
C GLU A 195 -14.46 4.16 3.17
N HIS A 196 -13.63 5.10 3.65
CA HIS A 196 -12.39 5.49 2.98
C HIS A 196 -11.42 4.31 2.84
N LEU A 197 -11.26 3.52 3.91
CA LEU A 197 -10.45 2.30 3.91
C LEU A 197 -10.87 1.33 2.82
N ILE A 198 -12.19 1.05 2.73
CA ILE A 198 -12.72 0.08 1.77
C ILE A 198 -12.62 0.62 0.35
N ASP A 199 -12.80 1.93 0.12
CA ASP A 199 -12.66 2.53 -1.20
C ASP A 199 -11.21 2.47 -1.69
N ASP A 200 -10.23 2.88 -0.87
CA ASP A 200 -8.81 2.85 -1.24
C ASP A 200 -8.32 1.42 -1.49
N LEU A 201 -8.62 0.49 -0.56
CA LEU A 201 -8.24 -0.91 -0.72
C LEU A 201 -8.94 -1.54 -1.90
N GLY A 202 -10.23 -1.30 -2.06
CA GLY A 202 -11.00 -1.81 -3.18
C GLY A 202 -10.41 -1.36 -4.51
N TYR A 203 -10.01 -0.09 -4.61
CA TYR A 203 -9.30 0.45 -5.76
C TYR A 203 -7.96 -0.25 -5.98
N TYR A 204 -7.08 -0.33 -4.97
CA TYR A 204 -5.77 -0.95 -5.13
C TYR A 204 -5.84 -2.46 -5.41
N MET A 205 -6.77 -3.19 -4.79
CA MET A 205 -7.00 -4.61 -5.05
C MET A 205 -7.56 -4.84 -6.46
N ARG A 206 -8.46 -3.97 -6.93
CA ARG A 206 -8.95 -4.00 -8.31
C ARG A 206 -7.82 -3.78 -9.30
N GLU A 207 -7.02 -2.75 -9.08
CA GLU A 207 -5.85 -2.42 -9.91
C GLU A 207 -4.85 -3.57 -9.94
N PHE A 208 -4.57 -4.17 -8.78
CA PHE A 208 -3.72 -5.36 -8.65
C PHE A 208 -4.27 -6.53 -9.46
N ASN A 209 -5.57 -6.81 -9.37
CA ASN A 209 -6.21 -7.91 -10.11
C ASN A 209 -6.22 -7.66 -11.63
N LEU A 210 -6.37 -6.41 -12.08
CA LEU A 210 -6.36 -6.05 -13.49
C LEU A 210 -4.97 -6.16 -14.13
N HIS A 211 -3.92 -5.83 -13.38
CA HIS A 211 -2.54 -5.78 -13.89
C HIS A 211 -1.68 -6.97 -13.42
N GLY A 212 -2.27 -7.97 -12.75
CA GLY A 212 -1.53 -9.14 -12.27
C GLY A 212 -0.41 -8.82 -11.28
N GLY A 213 -0.50 -7.67 -10.58
CA GLY A 213 0.56 -7.18 -9.70
C GLY A 213 1.72 -6.45 -10.37
N GLU A 214 1.67 -6.26 -11.69
CA GLU A 214 2.61 -5.37 -12.39
C GLU A 214 2.31 -3.92 -12.05
N HIS A 215 3.35 -3.10 -11.87
CA HIS A 215 3.15 -1.68 -11.66
C HIS A 215 2.58 -1.06 -12.94
N LYS A 216 1.63 -0.12 -12.79
CA LYS A 216 1.23 0.73 -13.90
C LYS A 216 2.48 1.37 -14.46
N ASP A 217 2.80 0.99 -15.68
CA ASP A 217 3.91 1.55 -16.40
C ASP A 217 3.49 2.99 -16.77
N HIS A 218 3.86 3.95 -15.92
CA HIS A 218 3.78 5.37 -16.24
C HIS A 218 4.86 5.77 -17.27
N SER A 219 5.43 4.78 -17.97
CA SER A 219 6.38 4.99 -19.04
C SER A 219 5.67 5.76 -20.17
N VAL A 220 6.39 6.73 -20.73
CA VAL A 220 5.89 7.52 -21.86
C VAL A 220 5.50 6.54 -22.97
N PRO A 221 4.29 6.64 -23.54
CA PRO A 221 3.84 5.67 -24.53
C PRO A 221 4.80 5.67 -25.73
N GLU A 222 4.96 4.51 -26.38
CA GLU A 222 5.98 4.32 -27.41
C GLU A 222 5.84 5.32 -28.57
N TRP A 223 4.60 5.67 -28.94
CA TRP A 223 4.34 6.68 -29.97
C TRP A 223 4.91 8.06 -29.60
N ALA A 224 4.84 8.44 -28.32
CA ALA A 224 5.33 9.73 -27.85
C ALA A 224 6.86 9.75 -27.79
N ARG A 225 7.48 8.60 -27.45
CA ARG A 225 8.93 8.41 -27.56
C ARG A 225 9.41 8.53 -29.02
N GLN A 226 8.73 7.87 -29.94
CA GLN A 226 9.05 7.93 -31.38
C GLN A 226 8.89 9.34 -31.94
N LEU A 227 7.81 10.05 -31.56
CA LEU A 227 7.60 11.43 -31.97
C LEU A 227 8.70 12.37 -31.46
N PHE A 228 9.12 12.21 -30.20
CA PHE A 228 10.21 13.00 -29.63
C PHE A 228 11.52 12.78 -30.38
N ILE A 229 11.87 11.52 -30.70
CA ILE A 229 13.07 11.18 -31.48
C ILE A 229 13.01 11.80 -32.88
N LEU A 230 11.85 11.73 -33.54
CA LEU A 230 11.65 12.33 -34.86
C LEU A 230 11.83 13.85 -34.82
N CYS A 231 11.24 14.52 -33.83
CA CYS A 231 11.41 15.96 -33.64
C CYS A 231 12.89 16.33 -33.39
N ALA A 232 13.59 15.58 -32.54
CA ALA A 232 15.01 15.80 -32.29
C ALA A 232 15.85 15.62 -33.57
N ALA A 233 15.57 14.58 -34.36
CA ALA A 233 16.23 14.35 -35.64
C ALA A 233 15.97 15.48 -36.65
N LEU A 234 14.74 16.00 -36.72
CA LEU A 234 14.40 17.14 -37.58
C LEU A 234 15.15 18.42 -37.17
N VAL A 235 15.29 18.69 -35.87
CA VAL A 235 16.08 19.83 -35.38
C VAL A 235 17.55 19.70 -35.78
N VAL A 236 18.15 18.52 -35.57
CA VAL A 236 19.53 18.26 -35.99
C VAL A 236 19.68 18.41 -37.51
N PHE A 237 18.74 17.89 -38.29
CA PHE A 237 18.75 18.02 -39.74
C PHE A 237 18.65 19.49 -40.19
N ALA A 238 17.80 20.28 -39.55
CA ALA A 238 17.68 21.72 -39.82
C ALA A 238 19.01 22.45 -39.53
N LEU A 239 19.66 22.15 -38.40
CA LEU A 239 20.97 22.71 -38.05
C LEU A 239 22.06 22.32 -39.05
N ILE A 240 22.06 21.07 -39.55
CA ILE A 240 23.00 20.61 -40.58
C ILE A 240 22.76 21.34 -41.90
N ILE A 241 21.50 21.50 -42.33
CA ILE A 241 21.16 22.26 -43.54
C ILE A 241 21.62 23.70 -43.39
N GLU A 242 21.31 24.34 -42.26
CA GLU A 242 21.71 25.72 -42.00
C GLU A 242 23.24 25.85 -42.08
N TRP A 243 23.97 24.98 -41.38
CA TRP A 243 25.43 24.95 -41.43
C TRP A 243 25.96 24.74 -42.85
N TYR A 244 25.38 23.80 -43.60
CA TYR A 244 25.77 23.49 -44.98
C TYR A 244 25.51 24.69 -45.92
N VAL A 245 24.34 25.32 -45.83
CA VAL A 245 23.96 26.49 -46.64
C VAL A 245 24.86 27.69 -46.32
N VAL A 246 25.09 27.97 -45.04
CA VAL A 246 25.97 29.07 -44.58
C VAL A 246 27.41 28.84 -45.07
N ARG A 247 27.96 27.63 -44.88
CA ARG A 247 29.31 27.27 -45.38
C ARG A 247 29.42 27.35 -46.90
N ARG A 248 28.42 26.85 -47.63
CA ARG A 248 28.40 26.91 -49.10
C ARG A 248 28.33 28.34 -49.61
N LYS A 249 27.51 29.21 -49.00
CA LYS A 249 27.44 30.63 -49.37
C LYS A 249 28.73 31.39 -49.03
N LEU A 250 29.40 31.08 -47.93
CA LEU A 250 30.72 31.65 -47.61
C LEU A 250 31.82 31.17 -48.57
N ALA A 251 31.79 29.90 -49.00
CA ALA A 251 32.72 29.36 -49.98
C ALA A 251 32.51 29.98 -51.37
N ILE A 252 31.26 30.15 -51.81
CA ILE A 252 30.94 30.80 -53.09
C ILE A 252 31.36 32.28 -53.09
N LYS A 253 31.17 33.01 -51.98
CA LYS A 253 31.67 34.38 -51.85
C LYS A 253 33.20 34.48 -51.86
N LYS A 254 33.92 33.44 -51.42
CA LYS A 254 35.39 33.36 -51.52
C LYS A 254 35.86 32.89 -52.90
N SER A 255 35.06 32.14 -53.65
CA SER A 255 35.41 31.64 -54.99
C SER A 255 35.02 32.60 -56.12
N ALA A 256 34.00 33.42 -55.92
CA ALA A 256 33.55 34.42 -56.89
C ALA A 256 34.16 35.80 -56.60
N SER A 257 35.49 35.88 -56.49
CA SER A 257 36.21 37.14 -56.62
C SER A 257 37.73 36.90 -56.64
N GLY A 258 38.29 36.80 -57.84
CA GLY A 258 39.69 37.13 -58.08
C GLY A 258 39.94 38.64 -58.02
N ILE A 259 39.29 39.39 -57.12
CA ILE A 259 39.62 40.79 -56.89
C ILE A 259 40.71 40.81 -55.83
N LYS A 260 41.94 41.06 -56.30
CA LYS A 260 43.03 41.58 -55.47
C LYS A 260 42.48 42.76 -54.68
N ILE A 261 42.30 42.58 -53.37
CA ILE A 261 42.09 43.70 -52.45
C ILE A 261 43.44 44.43 -52.41
N THR A 262 43.62 45.42 -53.27
CA THR A 262 44.64 46.43 -53.08
C THR A 262 44.30 47.16 -51.79
N VAL A 263 45.14 46.95 -50.79
CA VAL A 263 45.12 47.68 -49.52
C VAL A 263 45.46 49.14 -49.82
N GLY A 264 44.47 49.92 -50.22
CA GLY A 264 44.49 51.37 -50.12
C GLY A 264 44.25 51.72 -48.65
N LYS A 265 45.31 52.06 -47.91
CA LYS A 265 45.19 52.64 -46.56
C LYS A 265 44.38 53.93 -46.65
N SER A 266 43.09 53.90 -46.29
CA SER A 266 42.33 55.12 -46.01
C SER A 266 42.31 55.38 -44.50
N LYS A 267 42.96 56.46 -44.08
CA LYS A 267 42.93 57.01 -42.73
C LYS A 267 41.58 57.71 -42.52
N THR A 268 40.50 57.01 -42.15
CA THR A 268 39.26 57.74 -41.81
C THR A 268 38.21 56.99 -40.99
N HIS A 269 38.52 55.92 -40.26
CA HIS A 269 37.57 55.38 -39.28
C HIS A 269 38.30 54.77 -38.06
N MET A 270 39.14 55.60 -37.42
CA MET A 270 39.29 55.58 -35.96
C MET A 270 38.54 56.81 -35.47
N MET A 271 37.24 56.69 -35.25
CA MET A 271 36.52 57.43 -34.21
C MET A 271 35.03 57.06 -34.24
N PHE A 272 34.57 56.71 -33.03
CA PHE A 272 33.22 56.39 -32.56
C PHE A 272 32.71 54.98 -32.85
#